data_AF-A0A7S7KSN1-F1
#
_entry.id   AF-A0A7S7KSN1-F1
#
_cell.length_a   1.000
_cell.length_b   1.000
_cell.length_c   1.000
_cell.angle_alpha   90.00
_cell.angle_beta   90.00
_cell.angle_gamma   90.00
#
_symmetry.space_group_name_H-M   'P 1'
#
loop_
_entity.id
_entity.type
_entity.pdbx_description
1 polymer ?
#
loop_
_entity_poly.entity_id
_entity_poly.type
_entity_poly.pdbx_seq_one_letter_code
_entity_poly.pdbx_strand_id
1 'polypeptide(L)'
;MTDYMLFVFINKAAWKTMPEEQRAALVDHELCHFTREEWEEPDPEDQRKWVKVYGAATDPDSWGIREHDVEEFSEIIERHGLWDTGIETFAEAVREADHQLTISDVQRLSRVK
;
A
#
# COMPACT_ATOMS: atom_id res chain seq x y z
N MET A 1 0.26 6.73 -24.42
CA MET A 1 0.43 7.82 -23.43
C MET A 1 -0.90 7.89 -22.71
N THR A 2 -0.92 7.85 -21.38
CA THR A 2 -2.13 7.51 -20.62
C THR A 2 -3.07 8.68 -20.33
N ASP A 3 -2.77 9.88 -20.83
CA ASP A 3 -3.50 11.14 -20.60
C ASP A 3 -3.71 11.55 -19.12
N TYR A 4 -3.31 10.72 -18.16
CA TYR A 4 -3.33 10.99 -16.72
C TYR A 4 -2.02 11.64 -16.24
N MET A 5 -2.12 12.57 -15.29
CA MET A 5 -0.99 13.23 -14.63
C MET A 5 -1.18 13.22 -13.12
N LEU A 6 -0.15 12.78 -12.39
CA LEU A 6 -0.08 12.91 -10.93
C LEU A 6 0.78 14.13 -10.58
N PHE A 7 0.26 14.98 -9.70
CA PHE A 7 1.04 16.05 -9.09
C PHE A 7 1.17 15.79 -7.60
N VAL A 8 2.40 15.64 -7.14
CA VAL A 8 2.74 15.51 -5.72
C VAL A 8 3.27 16.86 -5.24
N PHE A 9 2.62 17.44 -4.23
CA PHE A 9 3.03 18.72 -3.66
C PHE A 9 3.58 18.52 -2.25
N ILE A 10 4.89 18.72 -2.10
CA ILE A 10 5.57 18.58 -0.82
C ILE A 10 5.89 19.97 -0.25
N ASN A 11 5.65 20.15 1.05
CA ASN A 11 6.02 21.38 1.74
C ASN A 11 7.54 21.63 1.65
N LYS A 12 7.91 22.82 1.15
CA LYS A 12 9.32 23.19 0.92
C LYS A 12 10.18 23.19 2.19
N ALA A 13 9.62 23.58 3.34
CA ALA A 13 10.36 23.61 4.59
C ALA A 13 10.63 22.18 5.08
N ALA A 14 9.61 21.32 5.06
CA ALA A 14 9.74 19.90 5.41
C ALA A 14 10.73 19.17 4.51
N TRP A 15 10.64 19.37 3.19
CA TRP A 15 11.58 18.76 2.25
C TRP A 15 13.04 19.12 2.57
N LYS A 16 13.32 20.39 2.89
CA LYS A 16 14.66 20.84 3.22
C LYS A 16 15.21 20.25 4.51
N THR A 17 14.36 19.93 5.47
CA THR A 17 14.77 19.34 6.76
C THR A 17 14.96 17.83 6.68
N MET A 18 14.32 17.16 5.72
CA MET A 18 14.48 15.72 5.49
C MET A 18 15.89 15.40 4.95
N PRO A 19 16.61 14.42 5.53
CA PRO A 19 17.75 13.76 4.91
C PRO A 19 17.41 13.13 3.56
N GLU A 20 18.43 12.79 2.78
CA GLU A 20 18.25 12.19 1.46
C GLU A 20 17.43 10.89 1.50
N GLU A 21 17.73 10.01 2.47
CA GLU A 21 16.96 8.78 2.68
C GLU A 21 15.48 9.10 2.93
N GLN A 22 15.18 10.10 3.77
CA GLN A 22 13.80 10.47 4.07
C GLN A 22 13.02 10.98 2.85
N ARG A 23 13.70 11.73 1.99
CA ARG A 23 13.13 12.17 0.71
C ARG A 23 12.88 11.00 -0.22
N ALA A 24 13.78 10.01 -0.23
CA ALA A 24 13.65 8.84 -1.07
C ALA A 24 12.41 8.03 -0.72
N ALA A 25 12.12 7.74 0.56
CA ALA A 25 10.86 7.02 0.85
C ALA A 25 9.62 7.88 0.73
N LEU A 26 9.69 9.20 0.95
CA LEU A 26 8.54 10.06 0.65
C LEU A 26 8.18 9.96 -0.84
N VAL A 27 9.18 9.98 -1.73
CA VAL A 27 8.93 9.78 -3.16
C VAL A 27 8.44 8.36 -3.43
N ASP A 28 9.02 7.34 -2.79
CA ASP A 28 8.59 5.94 -2.95
C ASP A 28 7.14 5.70 -2.52
N HIS A 29 6.72 6.31 -1.40
CA HIS A 29 5.34 6.32 -0.89
C HIS A 29 4.38 6.89 -1.94
N GLU A 30 4.71 8.07 -2.47
CA GLU A 30 3.87 8.73 -3.47
C GLU A 30 3.79 7.94 -4.79
N LEU A 31 4.84 7.16 -5.11
CA LEU A 31 4.84 6.25 -6.25
C LEU A 31 4.02 4.97 -5.99
N CYS A 32 3.84 4.54 -4.74
CA CYS A 32 2.98 3.39 -4.41
C CYS A 32 1.49 3.64 -4.69
N HIS A 33 1.06 4.90 -4.83
CA HIS A 33 -0.31 5.19 -5.26
C HIS A 33 -0.59 4.79 -6.71
N PHE A 34 0.42 4.58 -7.54
CA PHE A 34 0.21 4.07 -8.89
C PHE A 34 -0.10 2.58 -8.84
N THR A 35 -1.34 2.23 -9.21
CA THR A 35 -1.73 0.84 -9.35
C THR A 35 -2.00 0.50 -10.80
N ARG A 36 -1.81 -0.78 -11.09
CA ARG A 36 -2.20 -1.36 -12.37
C ARG A 36 -3.27 -2.39 -12.08
N GLU A 37 -4.29 -2.44 -12.92
CA GLU A 37 -5.33 -3.46 -12.86
C GLU A 37 -4.68 -4.83 -12.76
N GLU A 38 -5.09 -5.61 -11.76
CA GLU A 38 -4.55 -6.94 -11.49
C GLU A 38 -5.69 -7.91 -11.21
N TRP A 39 -5.48 -9.15 -11.63
CA TRP A 39 -6.39 -10.26 -11.39
C TRP A 39 -5.60 -11.57 -11.27
N GLU A 40 -6.28 -12.65 -10.89
CA GLU A 40 -5.66 -13.97 -10.78
C GLU A 40 -6.13 -14.87 -11.92
N GLU A 41 -5.19 -15.56 -12.55
CA GLU A 41 -5.46 -16.61 -13.52
C GLU A 41 -4.76 -17.91 -13.09
N PRO A 42 -5.29 -19.09 -13.46
CA PRO A 42 -4.58 -20.34 -13.22
C PRO A 42 -3.25 -20.35 -13.98
N ASP A 43 -2.19 -20.82 -13.32
CA ASP A 43 -0.86 -20.88 -13.91
C ASP A 43 -0.88 -21.77 -15.17
N PRO A 44 -0.38 -21.25 -16.32
CA PRO A 44 -0.38 -21.99 -17.57
C PRO A 44 0.45 -23.29 -17.55
N GLU A 45 1.44 -23.38 -16.64
CA GLU A 45 2.29 -24.57 -16.47
C GLU A 45 1.75 -25.50 -15.36
N ASP A 46 1.06 -24.96 -14.36
CA ASP A 46 0.50 -25.73 -13.23
C ASP A 46 -0.87 -25.19 -12.80
N GLN A 47 -1.95 -25.70 -13.41
CA GLN A 47 -3.33 -25.28 -13.14
C GLN A 47 -3.81 -25.44 -11.68
N ARG A 48 -2.99 -25.98 -10.77
CA ARG A 48 -3.25 -26.01 -9.32
C ARG A 48 -2.83 -24.72 -8.61
N LYS A 49 -2.10 -23.84 -9.30
CA LYS A 49 -1.62 -22.56 -8.80
C LYS A 49 -2.35 -21.41 -9.50
N TRP A 50 -2.43 -20.29 -8.80
CA TRP A 50 -2.95 -19.04 -9.32
C TRP A 50 -1.80 -18.05 -9.41
N VAL A 51 -1.70 -17.37 -10.54
CA VAL A 51 -0.70 -16.35 -10.80
C VAL A 51 -1.38 -15.00 -10.92
N LYS A 52 -0.74 -13.98 -10.37
CA LYS A 52 -1.17 -12.60 -10.52
C LYS A 52 -0.82 -12.10 -11.91
N VAL A 53 -1.83 -11.70 -12.65
CA VAL A 53 -1.74 -11.10 -13.99
C VAL A 53 -2.05 -9.62 -13.87
N TYR A 54 -1.46 -8.82 -14.74
CA TYR A 54 -1.69 -7.39 -14.77
C TYR A 54 -2.19 -6.94 -16.14
N GLY A 55 -2.99 -5.87 -16.12
CA GLY A 55 -3.40 -5.12 -17.30
C GLY A 55 -2.19 -4.64 -18.10
N ALA A 56 -2.40 -4.38 -19.38
CA ALA A 56 -1.32 -4.00 -20.27
C ALA A 56 -0.73 -2.65 -19.85
N ALA A 57 0.59 -2.56 -19.66
CA ALA A 57 1.25 -1.29 -19.29
C ALA A 57 1.04 -0.18 -20.34
N THR A 58 0.75 -0.55 -21.58
CA THR A 58 0.47 0.37 -22.70
C THR A 58 -0.97 0.86 -22.74
N ASP A 59 -1.87 0.21 -22.00
CA ASP A 59 -3.29 0.56 -21.94
C ASP A 59 -3.52 1.59 -20.82
N PRO A 60 -3.97 2.81 -21.12
CA PRO A 60 -4.29 3.82 -20.11
C PRO A 60 -5.32 3.39 -19.08
N ASP A 61 -6.29 2.57 -19.48
CA ASP A 61 -7.40 2.15 -18.62
C ASP A 61 -6.97 1.06 -17.63
N SER A 62 -5.80 0.43 -17.85
CA SER A 62 -5.20 -0.49 -16.90
C SER A 62 -4.53 0.23 -15.72
N TRP A 63 -4.44 1.56 -15.68
CA TRP A 63 -3.79 2.31 -14.60
C TRP A 63 -4.81 3.02 -13.71
N GLY A 64 -4.52 3.02 -12.40
CA GLY A 64 -5.34 3.67 -11.39
C GLY A 64 -4.51 4.40 -10.34
N ILE A 65 -5.21 5.15 -9.48
CA ILE A 65 -4.66 5.76 -8.28
C ILE A 65 -5.32 5.07 -7.08
N ARG A 66 -4.51 4.45 -6.23
CA ARG A 66 -4.93 3.88 -4.95
C ARG A 66 -4.96 4.96 -3.89
N GLU A 67 -6.03 5.00 -3.10
CA GLU A 67 -6.12 5.86 -1.92
C GLU A 67 -5.12 5.41 -0.84
N HIS A 68 -4.66 6.34 -0.01
CA HIS A 68 -3.77 6.01 1.12
C HIS A 68 -4.42 4.94 2.01
N ASP A 69 -3.75 3.81 2.19
CA ASP A 69 -4.19 2.75 3.11
C ASP A 69 -3.01 2.21 3.93
N VAL A 70 -3.32 1.41 4.97
CA VAL A 70 -2.34 0.97 5.97
C VAL A 70 -1.37 -0.08 5.40
N GLU A 71 -1.82 -0.87 4.45
CA GLU A 71 -1.02 -1.85 3.74
C GLU A 71 0.10 -1.18 2.93
N GLU A 72 -0.19 -0.05 2.30
CA GLU A 72 0.80 0.80 1.59
C GLU A 72 1.83 1.39 2.56
N PHE A 73 1.40 1.85 3.74
CA PHE A 73 2.32 2.27 4.81
C PHE A 73 3.22 1.14 5.31
N SER A 74 2.71 -0.09 5.37
CA SER A 74 3.48 -1.26 5.83
C SER A 74 4.64 -1.57 4.87
N GLU A 75 4.38 -1.51 3.57
CA GLU A 75 5.41 -1.70 2.54
C GLU A 75 6.53 -0.66 2.61
N ILE A 76 6.19 0.61 2.89
CA ILE A 76 7.17 1.69 3.05
C ILE A 76 8.00 1.47 4.32
N ILE A 77 7.37 1.08 5.43
CA ILE A 77 8.07 0.76 6.68
C ILE A 77 9.02 -0.43 6.48
N GLU A 78 8.63 -1.45 5.73
CA GLU A 78 9.49 -2.60 5.42
C GLU A 78 10.73 -2.21 4.61
N ARG A 79 10.59 -1.31 3.63
CA ARG A 79 11.69 -0.88 2.76
C ARG A 79 12.60 0.16 3.38
N HIS A 80 12.06 1.06 4.19
CA HIS A 80 12.75 2.28 4.61
C HIS A 80 12.82 2.47 6.13
N GLY A 81 12.02 1.72 6.90
CA GLY A 81 11.93 1.84 8.35
C GLY A 81 10.97 2.92 8.83
N LEU A 82 10.80 2.99 10.15
CA LEU A 82 9.97 3.98 10.84
C LEU A 82 10.76 5.26 11.09
N TRP A 83 10.29 6.38 10.56
CA TRP A 83 10.99 7.68 10.66
C TRP A 83 10.26 8.72 11.49
N ASP A 84 9.00 8.46 11.83
CA ASP A 84 8.22 9.27 12.76
C ASP A 84 7.87 8.46 14.01
N THR A 85 8.20 9.01 15.17
CA THR A 85 7.85 8.46 16.48
C THR A 85 6.34 8.53 16.76
N GLY A 86 5.59 9.36 16.01
CA GLY A 86 4.13 9.41 16.12
C GLY A 86 3.44 8.09 15.80
N ILE A 87 3.99 7.29 14.87
CA ILE A 87 3.48 5.95 14.58
C ILE A 87 3.79 4.97 15.72
N GLU A 88 4.83 5.19 16.51
CA GLU A 88 5.09 4.36 17.70
C GLU A 88 3.98 4.55 18.74
N THR A 89 3.53 5.79 18.96
CA THR A 89 2.37 6.08 19.82
C THR A 89 1.08 5.48 19.26
N PHE A 90 0.88 5.53 17.94
CA PHE A 90 -0.24 4.84 17.29
C PHE A 90 -0.15 3.31 17.44
N ALA A 91 1.04 2.73 17.28
CA ALA A 91 1.28 1.30 17.44
C ALA A 91 1.09 0.85 18.89
N GLU A 92 1.49 1.66 19.87
CA GLU A 92 1.17 1.44 21.29
C GLU A 92 -0.35 1.46 21.52
N ALA A 93 -1.05 2.46 20.99
CA ALA A 93 -2.51 2.53 21.08
C ALA A 93 -3.20 1.31 20.42
N VAL A 94 -2.68 0.80 19.29
CA VAL A 94 -3.18 -0.42 18.64
C VAL A 94 -2.89 -1.68 19.48
N ARG A 95 -1.72 -1.77 20.12
CA ARG A 95 -1.38 -2.90 21.01
C ARG A 95 -2.20 -2.91 22.29
N GLU A 96 -2.57 -1.73 22.79
CA GLU A 96 -3.41 -1.57 23.99
C GLU A 96 -4.91 -1.64 23.69
N ALA A 97 -5.31 -1.46 22.42
CA ALA A 97 -6.70 -1.61 22.00
C ALA A 97 -7.08 -3.10 21.91
N ASP A 98 -8.07 -3.50 22.71
CA ASP A 98 -8.75 -4.77 22.50
C ASP A 98 -9.38 -4.76 21.09
N HIS A 99 -9.07 -5.77 20.29
CA HIS A 99 -9.64 -5.93 18.95
C HIS A 99 -11.16 -5.91 19.01
N GLN A 100 -11.78 -4.84 18.51
CA GLN A 100 -13.21 -4.84 18.27
C GLN A 100 -13.47 -5.70 17.05
N LEU A 101 -13.90 -6.95 17.28
CA LEU A 101 -14.20 -7.92 16.23
C LEU A 101 -15.12 -7.28 15.19
N THR A 102 -14.66 -7.27 13.95
CA THR A 102 -15.50 -6.86 12.82
C THR A 102 -16.53 -7.96 12.54
N ILE A 103 -17.59 -7.63 11.81
CA ILE A 103 -18.58 -8.63 11.35
C ILE A 103 -17.87 -9.75 10.56
N SER A 104 -16.82 -9.42 9.81
CA SER A 104 -15.98 -10.37 9.08
C SER A 104 -15.23 -11.32 10.01
N ASP A 105 -14.70 -10.83 11.14
CA ASP A 105 -14.02 -11.65 12.14
C ASP A 105 -15.00 -12.61 12.83
N VAL A 106 -16.21 -12.16 13.14
CA VAL A 106 -17.29 -13.01 13.68
C VAL A 106 -17.71 -14.09 12.68
N GLN A 107 -17.79 -13.75 11.39
CA GLN A 107 -18.09 -14.72 10.33
C GLN A 107 -16.95 -15.75 10.15
N ARG A 108 -15.70 -15.33 10.32
CA ARG A 108 -14.54 -16.25 10.27
C ARG A 108 -14.51 -17.19 11.47
N LEU A 109 -14.77 -16.68 12.67
CA LEU A 109 -14.81 -17.48 13.91
C LEU A 109 -15.98 -18.46 13.94
N SER A 110 -17.12 -18.13 13.31
CA SER A 110 -18.28 -19.02 13.22
C SER A 110 -18.14 -20.15 12.19
N ARG A 111 -17.18 -20.07 11.26
CA ARG A 111 -16.85 -21.15 10.32
C ARG A 111 -15.91 -22.22 10.87
N VAL A 112 -15.31 -21.98 12.04
CA VAL A 112 -14.33 -22.90 12.69
C VAL A 112 -14.97 -23.68 13.86
N LYS A 113 -16.30 -23.59 14.03
CA LYS A 113 -17.10 -24.48 14.89
C LYS A 113 -17.91 -25.45 14.05
#